data_AF-A0A841IX57-F1
#
_entry.id   AF-A0A841IX57-F1
#
_cell.length_a   1.000
_cell.length_b   1.000
_cell.length_c   1.000
_cell.angle_alpha   90.00
_cell.angle_beta   90.00
_cell.angle_gamma   90.00
#
_symmetry.space_group_name_H-M   'P 1'
#
loop_
_entity.id
_entity.type
_entity.pdbx_description
1 polymer ?
#
loop_
_entity_poly.entity_id
_entity_poly.type
_entity_poly.pdbx_seq_one_letter_code
_entity_poly.pdbx_strand_id
1 'polypeptide(L)'
;MKTTGTAVDAGVRAVLAAPRGRRFSRPAAPLSREQRLLAQMRGNPRVERRLRQGELPLWMHIQAERLAEQGQPVRSAPSLQSTRAPRPRPAPDDGPPPPAPEQPVRPKPPLPRRRPHSHRKPSTRWGRLLTAYTLAVGVGAVAQHLVTALY
;
A
#
# COMPACT_ATOMS: atom_id res chain seq x y z
N MET A 1 -3.50 38.84 -56.60
CA MET A 1 -3.56 37.70 -55.67
C MET A 1 -3.35 38.21 -54.26
N LYS A 2 -4.41 38.30 -53.43
CA LYS A 2 -4.30 38.71 -52.02
C LYS A 2 -4.89 37.60 -51.16
N THR A 3 -4.05 37.05 -50.28
CA THR A 3 -4.34 35.93 -49.40
C THR A 3 -5.26 36.38 -48.27
N THR A 4 -6.40 35.71 -48.13
CA THR A 4 -7.31 35.87 -46.99
C THR A 4 -6.73 35.13 -45.78
N GLY A 5 -6.07 35.87 -44.89
CA GLY A 5 -5.65 35.36 -43.59
C GLY A 5 -6.88 35.17 -42.70
N THR A 6 -7.31 33.92 -42.52
CA THR A 6 -8.38 33.54 -41.59
C THR A 6 -8.06 34.04 -40.18
N ALA A 7 -8.93 34.90 -39.66
CA ALA A 7 -8.86 35.43 -38.30
C ALA A 7 -9.04 34.27 -37.30
N VAL A 8 -7.93 33.73 -36.81
CA VAL A 8 -7.92 32.70 -35.77
C VAL A 8 -8.52 33.30 -34.48
N ASP A 9 -9.60 32.67 -34.01
CA ASP A 9 -10.36 33.04 -32.83
C ASP A 9 -9.48 33.24 -31.58
N ALA A 10 -9.82 34.24 -30.76
CA ALA A 10 -9.02 34.64 -29.60
C ALA A 10 -8.86 33.51 -28.58
N GLY A 11 -9.88 32.65 -28.45
CA GLY A 11 -9.83 31.46 -27.61
C GLY A 11 -8.77 30.44 -28.07
N VAL A 12 -8.60 30.28 -29.39
CA VAL A 12 -7.59 29.39 -29.96
C VAL A 12 -6.20 29.96 -29.75
N ARG A 13 -6.01 31.28 -29.90
CA ARG A 13 -4.74 31.93 -29.59
C ARG A 13 -4.37 31.79 -28.11
N ALA A 14 -5.33 31.89 -27.19
CA ALA A 14 -5.09 31.70 -25.76
C ALA A 14 -4.65 30.26 -25.41
N VAL A 15 -5.24 29.25 -26.05
CA VAL A 15 -4.87 27.84 -25.86
C VAL A 15 -3.49 27.53 -26.46
N LEU A 16 -3.14 28.15 -27.60
CA LEU A 16 -1.82 28.01 -28.22
C LEU A 16 -0.73 28.80 -27.48
N ALA A 17 -1.08 29.94 -26.88
CA ALA A 17 -0.18 30.80 -26.10
C ALA A 17 0.03 30.30 -24.66
N ALA A 18 -0.82 29.39 -24.17
CA ALA A 18 -0.63 28.78 -22.86
C ALA A 18 0.75 28.08 -22.82
N PRO A 19 1.60 28.34 -21.81
CA PRO A 19 2.96 27.80 -21.75
C PRO A 19 2.93 26.26 -21.75
N ARG A 20 3.20 25.69 -22.91
CA ARG A 20 3.34 24.25 -23.14
C ARG A 20 4.64 23.80 -22.47
N GLY A 21 4.54 23.18 -21.30
CA GLY A 21 5.71 22.57 -20.65
C GLY A 21 5.67 22.44 -19.13
N ARG A 22 4.72 23.08 -18.43
CA ARG A 22 4.67 23.03 -16.94
C ARG A 22 3.64 22.10 -16.32
N ARG A 23 2.94 21.27 -17.12
CA ARG A 23 1.95 20.30 -16.59
C ARG A 23 2.58 19.11 -15.85
N PHE A 24 3.90 18.96 -15.92
CA PHE A 24 4.65 17.88 -15.28
C PHE A 24 5.73 18.38 -14.30
N SER A 25 5.69 19.66 -13.92
CA SER A 25 6.50 20.12 -12.78
C SER A 25 5.95 19.42 -11.53
N ARG A 26 6.61 18.32 -11.14
CA ARG A 26 6.36 17.60 -9.90
C ARG A 26 6.24 18.64 -8.78
N PRO A 27 5.14 18.68 -8.01
CA PRO A 27 5.04 19.66 -6.92
C PRO A 27 6.23 19.48 -5.99
N ALA A 28 6.68 20.59 -5.38
CA ALA A 28 7.73 20.62 -4.37
C ALA A 28 7.59 19.40 -3.47
N ALA A 29 8.69 18.65 -3.29
CA ALA A 29 8.72 17.29 -2.77
C ALA A 29 7.62 17.11 -1.72
N PRO A 30 6.58 16.30 -2.02
CA PRO A 30 5.45 16.18 -1.10
C PRO A 30 6.03 15.78 0.24
N LEU A 31 5.59 16.47 1.31
CA LEU A 31 5.98 16.16 2.69
C LEU A 31 6.11 14.65 2.83
N SER A 32 7.24 14.23 3.40
CA SER A 32 7.51 12.81 3.59
C SER A 32 6.27 12.19 4.25
N ARG A 33 5.97 10.94 3.92
CA ARG A 33 4.78 10.28 4.47
C ARG A 33 4.75 10.39 6.01
N GLU A 34 5.91 10.35 6.62
CA GLU A 34 6.15 10.59 8.05
C GLU A 34 5.73 11.99 8.49
N GLN A 35 6.19 13.04 7.81
CA GLN A 35 5.80 14.43 8.10
C GLN A 35 4.29 14.63 7.97
N ARG A 36 3.64 14.00 6.98
CA ARG A 36 2.18 14.04 6.85
C ARG A 36 1.47 13.35 8.02
N LEU A 37 1.99 12.22 8.48
CA LEU A 37 1.37 11.48 9.59
C LEU A 37 1.57 12.20 10.92
N LEU A 38 2.74 12.80 11.16
CA LEU A 38 2.98 13.68 12.31
C LEU A 38 2.09 14.93 12.27
N ALA A 39 1.90 15.52 11.09
CA ALA A 39 0.98 16.65 10.91
C ALA A 39 -0.47 16.28 11.21
N GLN A 40 -0.90 15.06 10.86
CA GLN A 40 -2.22 14.52 11.22
C GLN A 40 -2.37 14.28 12.74
N MET A 41 -1.28 13.98 13.44
CA MET A 41 -1.28 13.76 14.90
C MET A 41 -1.00 15.05 15.71
N ARG A 42 -0.98 16.21 15.06
CA ARG A 42 -0.75 17.52 15.70
C ARG A 42 -1.86 17.78 16.72
N GLY A 43 -1.47 18.19 17.93
CA GLY A 43 -2.39 18.36 19.07
C GLY A 43 -2.56 17.11 19.95
N ASN A 44 -1.86 16.00 19.66
CA ASN A 44 -1.77 14.89 20.60
C ASN A 44 -0.66 15.15 21.64
N PRO A 45 -0.99 15.41 22.92
CA PRO A 45 -0.01 15.80 23.93
C PRO A 45 1.05 14.70 24.19
N ARG A 46 0.68 13.42 23.99
CA ARG A 46 1.64 12.30 24.13
C ARG A 46 2.66 12.28 23.01
N VAL A 47 2.26 12.60 21.78
CA VAL A 47 3.16 12.68 20.63
C VAL A 47 4.05 13.90 20.74
N GLU A 48 3.50 15.04 21.13
CA GLU A 48 4.28 16.26 21.35
C GLU A 48 5.33 16.09 22.45
N ARG A 49 4.96 15.47 23.58
CA ARG A 49 5.91 15.17 24.66
C ARG A 49 7.08 14.30 24.16
N ARG A 50 6.78 13.26 23.38
CA ARG A 50 7.80 12.35 22.82
C ARG A 50 8.70 13.05 21.79
N LEU A 51 8.13 13.86 20.90
CA LEU A 51 8.92 14.65 19.94
C LEU A 51 9.85 15.65 20.65
N ARG A 52 9.40 16.30 21.73
CA ARG A 52 10.25 17.17 22.57
C ARG A 52 11.38 16.40 23.25
N GLN A 53 11.16 15.13 23.57
CA GLN A 53 12.15 14.23 24.16
C GLN A 53 13.06 13.56 23.11
N GLY A 54 12.86 13.83 21.81
CA GLY A 54 13.59 13.18 20.73
C GLY A 54 13.21 11.71 20.51
N GLU A 55 12.15 11.24 21.15
CA GLU A 55 11.68 9.86 21.03
C GLU A 55 10.70 9.71 19.86
N LEU A 56 11.09 8.91 18.87
CA LEU A 56 10.21 8.56 17.76
C LEU A 56 9.23 7.45 18.20
N PRO A 57 7.93 7.52 17.85
CA PRO A 57 6.99 6.45 18.18
C PRO A 57 7.42 5.08 17.63
N LEU A 58 7.23 3.99 18.40
CA LEU A 58 7.61 2.61 18.03
C LEU A 58 7.16 2.18 16.63
N TRP A 59 5.97 2.60 16.19
CA TRP A 59 5.48 2.26 14.85
C TRP A 59 6.29 2.90 13.71
N MET A 60 6.98 4.03 13.97
CA MET A 60 7.90 4.66 13.00
C MET A 60 9.17 3.84 12.84
N HIS A 61 9.70 3.25 13.93
CA HIS A 61 10.83 2.33 13.85
C HIS A 61 10.50 1.10 12.99
N ILE A 62 9.33 0.49 13.22
CA ILE A 62 8.85 -0.66 12.43
C ILE A 62 8.68 -0.29 10.94
N GLN A 63 8.26 0.95 10.63
CA GLN A 63 8.18 1.43 9.24
C GLN A 63 9.57 1.65 8.62
N ALA A 64 10.50 2.25 9.35
CA ALA A 64 11.88 2.46 8.91
C ALA A 64 12.58 1.13 8.61
N GLU A 65 12.38 0.13 9.48
CA GLU A 65 12.86 -1.24 9.27
C GLU A 65 12.28 -1.84 7.98
N ARG A 66 10.96 -1.75 7.77
CA ARG A 66 10.32 -2.25 6.54
C ARG A 66 10.84 -1.56 5.29
N LEU A 67 11.11 -0.26 5.33
CA LEU A 67 11.67 0.47 4.20
C LEU A 67 13.13 0.07 3.95
N ALA A 68 13.91 -0.17 5.01
CA ALA A 68 15.27 -0.70 4.89
C ALA A 68 15.28 -2.11 4.28
N GLU A 69 14.33 -2.98 4.68
CA GLU A 69 14.13 -4.31 4.10
C GLU A 69 13.69 -4.25 2.63
N GLN A 70 12.78 -3.35 2.28
CA GLN A 70 12.30 -3.16 0.90
C GLN A 70 13.33 -2.50 -0.03
N GLY A 71 14.29 -1.78 0.55
CA GLY A 71 15.43 -1.20 -0.16
C GLY A 71 16.47 -2.24 -0.61
N GLN A 72 16.43 -3.49 -0.11
CA GLN A 72 17.21 -4.56 -0.68
C GLN A 72 16.56 -5.05 -1.98
N PRO A 73 17.23 -4.93 -3.15
CA PRO A 73 16.80 -5.62 -4.34
C PRO A 73 17.08 -7.11 -4.15
N VAL A 74 16.14 -7.84 -3.55
CA VAL A 74 16.11 -9.29 -3.69
C VAL A 74 15.71 -9.57 -5.13
N ARG A 75 16.71 -9.49 -6.02
CA ARG A 75 16.66 -10.02 -7.38
C ARG A 75 16.45 -11.53 -7.26
N SER A 76 15.20 -11.92 -7.37
CA SER A 76 14.81 -13.13 -8.05
C SER A 76 13.50 -12.79 -8.73
N ALA A 77 13.61 -12.01 -9.80
CA ALA A 77 12.55 -11.93 -10.78
C ALA A 77 12.26 -13.37 -11.22
N PRO A 78 11.00 -13.86 -11.16
CA PRO A 78 10.66 -15.05 -11.92
C PRO A 78 11.02 -14.73 -13.38
N SER A 79 11.97 -15.50 -13.92
CA SER A 79 12.35 -15.45 -15.32
C SER A 79 11.08 -15.40 -16.18
N LEU A 80 11.08 -14.51 -17.16
CA LEU A 80 10.04 -14.31 -18.16
C LEU A 80 9.63 -15.63 -18.84
N GLN A 81 8.79 -16.44 -18.19
CA GLN A 81 8.06 -17.50 -18.85
C GLN A 81 6.85 -16.87 -19.51
N SER A 82 7.09 -16.48 -20.77
CA SER A 82 6.11 -16.50 -21.85
C SER A 82 4.75 -15.89 -21.52
N THR A 83 4.66 -14.56 -21.66
CA THR A 83 3.41 -13.94 -22.08
C THR A 83 3.04 -14.51 -23.45
N ARG A 84 2.33 -15.64 -23.43
CA ARG A 84 1.62 -16.18 -24.58
C ARG A 84 0.70 -15.07 -25.07
N ALA A 85 0.98 -14.54 -26.26
CA ALA A 85 0.14 -13.51 -26.86
C ALA A 85 -1.34 -13.95 -26.80
N PRO A 86 -2.26 -13.09 -26.36
CA PRO A 86 -3.67 -13.43 -26.37
C PRO A 86 -4.08 -13.76 -27.81
N ARG A 87 -4.67 -14.94 -28.02
CA ARG A 87 -5.18 -15.32 -29.35
C ARG A 87 -6.15 -14.23 -29.83
N PRO A 88 -6.07 -13.80 -31.10
CA PRO A 88 -7.07 -12.89 -31.65
C PRO A 88 -8.46 -13.50 -31.47
N ARG A 89 -9.36 -12.75 -30.82
CA ARG A 89 -10.76 -13.15 -30.71
C ARG A 89 -11.37 -13.10 -32.11
N PRO A 90 -12.14 -14.11 -32.54
CA PRO A 90 -12.96 -13.97 -33.73
C PRO A 90 -13.87 -12.75 -33.55
N ALA A 91 -14.06 -12.00 -34.63
CA ALA A 91 -14.94 -10.84 -34.62
C ALA A 91 -16.33 -11.24 -34.08
N PRO A 92 -16.97 -10.40 -33.25
CA PRO A 92 -18.34 -10.65 -32.82
C PRO A 92 -19.21 -10.81 -34.07
N ASP A 93 -19.83 -11.97 -34.26
CA ASP A 93 -20.88 -12.14 -35.27
C ASP A 93 -22.00 -11.15 -34.91
N ASP A 94 -22.26 -10.18 -35.79
CA ASP A 94 -23.38 -9.21 -35.71
C ASP A 94 -24.75 -9.88 -35.94
N GLY A 95 -24.87 -11.16 -35.56
CA GLY A 95 -26.13 -11.88 -35.58
C GLY A 95 -27.04 -11.43 -34.42
N PRO A 96 -28.37 -11.46 -34.60
CA PRO A 96 -29.28 -11.23 -33.49
C PRO A 96 -29.00 -12.23 -32.37
N PRO A 97 -29.02 -11.80 -31.09
CA PRO A 97 -28.73 -12.68 -29.97
C PRO A 97 -29.70 -13.86 -29.96
N PRO A 98 -29.24 -15.10 -29.71
CA PRO A 98 -30.13 -16.24 -29.62
C PRO A 98 -31.14 -16.05 -28.47
N PRO A 99 -32.38 -16.55 -28.62
CA PRO A 99 -33.38 -16.44 -27.56
C PRO A 99 -32.87 -17.12 -26.30
N ALA A 100 -32.93 -16.39 -25.18
CA ALA A 100 -32.47 -16.89 -23.90
C ALA A 100 -33.28 -18.13 -23.48
N PRO A 101 -32.64 -19.24 -23.09
CA PRO A 101 -33.37 -20.40 -22.58
C PRO A 101 -34.13 -20.02 -21.30
N GLU A 102 -35.43 -20.30 -21.28
CA GLU A 102 -36.30 -20.11 -20.11
C GLU A 102 -35.76 -20.94 -18.93
N GLN A 103 -35.08 -20.27 -17.99
CA GLN A 103 -34.62 -20.92 -16.77
C GLN A 103 -35.80 -21.04 -15.79
N PRO A 104 -36.10 -22.24 -15.25
CA PRO A 104 -37.13 -22.39 -14.23
C PRO A 104 -36.75 -21.56 -13.00
N VAL A 105 -37.69 -20.71 -12.54
CA VAL A 105 -37.53 -19.81 -11.39
C VAL A 105 -37.30 -20.64 -10.13
N ARG A 106 -36.04 -20.88 -9.78
CA ARG A 106 -35.69 -21.48 -8.49
C ARG A 106 -35.87 -20.43 -7.39
N PRO A 107 -36.57 -20.75 -6.29
CA PRO A 107 -36.69 -19.84 -5.17
C PRO A 107 -35.30 -19.52 -4.61
N LYS A 108 -34.97 -18.23 -4.53
CA LYS A 108 -33.70 -17.77 -3.96
C LYS A 108 -33.62 -18.22 -2.50
N PRO A 109 -32.57 -18.94 -2.07
CA PRO A 109 -32.39 -19.27 -0.68
C PRO A 109 -32.24 -17.96 0.14
N PRO A 110 -32.76 -17.91 1.38
CA PRO A 110 -32.65 -16.73 2.21
C PRO A 110 -31.18 -16.40 2.45
N LEU A 111 -30.82 -15.14 2.23
CA LEU A 111 -29.46 -14.64 2.44
C LEU A 111 -29.04 -14.87 3.91
N PRO A 112 -27.81 -15.32 4.16
CA PRO A 112 -27.33 -15.51 5.52
C PRO A 112 -27.34 -14.17 6.25
N ARG A 113 -28.15 -14.06 7.32
CA ARG A 113 -28.13 -12.91 8.23
C ARG A 113 -26.71 -12.73 8.75
N ARG A 114 -26.08 -11.59 8.43
CA ARG A 114 -24.75 -11.21 8.92
C ARG A 114 -24.71 -11.35 10.44
N ARG A 115 -24.04 -12.40 10.93
CA ARG A 115 -23.73 -12.52 12.36
C ARG A 115 -22.83 -11.34 12.75
N PRO A 116 -23.11 -10.67 13.87
CA PRO A 116 -22.20 -9.65 14.39
C PRO A 116 -20.82 -10.28 14.58
N HIS A 117 -19.81 -9.58 14.08
CA HIS A 117 -18.43 -10.02 14.06
C HIS A 117 -17.98 -10.26 15.50
N SER A 118 -17.99 -11.51 15.96
CA SER A 118 -17.51 -11.84 17.30
C SER A 118 -16.05 -11.45 17.36
N HIS A 119 -15.69 -10.54 18.26
CA HIS A 119 -14.31 -10.20 18.58
C HIS A 119 -13.53 -11.51 18.81
N ARG A 120 -12.72 -11.92 17.83
CA ARG A 120 -11.77 -13.00 18.02
C ARG A 120 -10.85 -12.57 19.16
N LYS A 121 -10.88 -13.31 20.26
CA LYS A 121 -9.97 -13.09 21.40
C LYS A 121 -8.53 -13.04 20.86
N PRO A 122 -7.72 -12.06 21.28
CA PRO A 122 -6.34 -11.95 20.83
C PRO A 122 -5.62 -13.26 21.15
N SER A 123 -5.01 -13.87 20.14
CA SER A 123 -4.42 -15.19 20.29
C SER A 123 -3.27 -15.14 21.30
N THR A 124 -3.33 -15.99 22.31
CA THR A 124 -2.36 -16.10 23.42
C THR A 124 -0.96 -16.57 22.99
N ARG A 125 -0.72 -16.76 21.68
CA ARG A 125 0.54 -17.29 21.14
C ARG A 125 1.72 -16.35 21.36
N TRP A 126 1.51 -15.05 21.24
CA TRP A 126 2.57 -14.05 21.41
C TRP A 126 3.06 -13.97 22.86
N GLY A 127 2.16 -14.10 23.84
CA GLY A 127 2.53 -14.12 25.25
C GLY A 127 3.49 -15.27 25.59
N ARG A 128 3.22 -16.48 25.05
CA ARG A 128 4.07 -17.66 25.28
C ARG A 128 5.46 -17.53 24.67
N LEU A 129 5.56 -16.91 23.48
CA LEU A 129 6.85 -16.67 22.81
C LEU A 129 7.70 -15.68 23.60
N LEU A 130 7.11 -14.60 24.11
CA LEU A 130 7.82 -13.61 24.94
C LEU A 130 8.35 -14.24 26.23
N THR A 131 7.52 -15.03 26.93
CA THR A 131 7.95 -15.70 28.16
C THR A 131 9.07 -16.72 27.92
N ALA A 132 9.00 -17.47 26.82
CA ALA A 132 10.06 -18.43 26.46
C ALA A 132 11.38 -17.71 26.15
N TYR A 133 11.30 -16.59 25.42
CA TYR A 133 12.48 -15.79 25.07
C TYR A 133 13.15 -15.19 26.29
N THR A 134 12.39 -14.57 27.21
CA THR A 134 12.96 -14.00 28.45
C THR A 134 13.63 -15.07 29.31
N LEU A 135 13.06 -16.27 29.37
CA LEU A 135 13.61 -17.38 30.13
C LEU A 135 14.93 -17.87 29.51
N ALA A 136 15.00 -17.99 28.18
CA ALA A 136 16.22 -18.36 27.47
C ALA A 136 17.35 -17.34 27.69
N VAL A 137 17.06 -16.04 27.63
CA VAL A 137 18.05 -14.98 27.87
C VAL A 137 18.55 -15.02 29.32
N GLY A 138 17.65 -15.20 30.29
CA GLY A 138 18.02 -15.31 31.71
C GLY A 138 18.93 -16.49 31.99
N VAL A 139 18.62 -17.67 31.43
CA VAL A 139 19.46 -18.87 31.58
C VAL A 139 20.84 -18.67 30.96
N GLY A 140 20.91 -18.04 29.78
CA GLY A 140 22.19 -17.72 29.13
C GLY A 140 23.08 -16.80 29.96
N ALA A 141 22.50 -15.76 30.58
CA ALA A 141 23.25 -14.83 31.44
C ALA A 141 23.82 -15.52 32.70
N VAL A 142 23.03 -16.38 33.35
CA VAL A 142 23.49 -17.14 34.52
C VAL A 142 24.59 -18.13 34.13
N ALA A 143 24.42 -18.85 33.01
CA ALA A 143 25.44 -19.78 32.51
C ALA A 143 26.76 -19.07 32.20
N GLN A 144 26.70 -17.89 31.58
CA GLN A 144 27.87 -17.07 31.32
C GLN A 144 28.59 -16.68 32.61
N HIS A 145 27.85 -16.24 33.63
CA HIS A 145 28.43 -15.89 34.94
C HIS A 145 29.09 -17.10 35.63
N LEU A 146 28.51 -18.30 35.50
CA LEU A 146 29.10 -19.52 36.06
C LEU A 146 30.39 -19.92 35.32
N VAL A 147 30.41 -19.82 34.00
CA VAL A 147 31.62 -20.11 33.19
C VAL A 147 32.73 -19.13 33.53
N THR A 148 32.43 -17.83 33.65
CA THR A 148 33.40 -16.81 34.03
C THR A 148 33.88 -16.94 35.48
N ALA A 149 33.11 -17.55 36.38
CA ALA A 149 33.53 -17.80 37.77
C ALA A 149 34.37 -19.08 37.93
N LEU A 150 34.29 -20.01 36.98
CA LEU A 150 35.01 -21.29 36.99
C LEU A 150 36.36 -21.24 36.23
N TYR A 151 36.58 -20.21 35.41
CA TYR A 151 37.82 -19.94 34.67
C TYR A 151 38.57 -18.76 35.28
#